data_AF-A0AAV7SCG7-F1
#
_entry.id   AF-A0AAV7SCG7-F1
#
_cell.length_a   1.000
_cell.length_b   1.000
_cell.length_c   1.000
_cell.angle_alpha   90.00
_cell.angle_beta   90.00
_cell.angle_gamma   90.00
#
_symmetry.space_group_name_H-M   'P 1'
#
loop_
_entity.id
_entity.type
_entity.pdbx_description
1 polymer ?
#
loop_
_entity_poly.entity_id
_entity_poly.type
_entity_poly.pdbx_seq_one_letter_code
_entity_poly.pdbx_strand_id
1 'polypeptide(L)'
;MSFESPWATYGLSKKQFFYYARLRQAWRAEGLLGEGILEYAPLESRLLTEQLNIKAISMVYRTINNKMPDTLCRLRSRWEADLAEMKDEDWEAALMFPQEVAIRSRLQIIQFKILHRVYYDRQRLHTMGREQHPNCIRCQGHIGTFLHTIWGCPVIQEYWLKIVGELQGVVSECITLDPKFILLGIPNDVDVTQAKLIFFIFGGG
;
A
#
# COMPACT_ATOMS: atom_id res chain seq x y z
N MET A 1 -46.42 33.81 -3.35
CA MET A 1 -45.11 33.40 -3.90
C MET A 1 -44.86 31.97 -3.46
N SER A 2 -44.92 30.99 -4.38
CA SER A 2 -44.70 29.58 -4.05
C SER A 2 -43.23 29.36 -3.75
N PHE A 3 -42.93 28.73 -2.61
CA PHE A 3 -41.58 28.30 -2.25
C PHE A 3 -41.18 27.19 -3.23
N GLU A 4 -40.42 27.51 -4.27
CA GLU A 4 -39.83 26.49 -5.13
C GLU A 4 -38.96 25.60 -4.24
N SER A 5 -39.27 24.30 -4.25
CA SER A 5 -38.62 23.39 -3.34
C SER A 5 -37.14 23.24 -3.74
N PRO A 6 -36.17 23.51 -2.83
CA PRO A 6 -34.75 23.52 -3.16
C PRO A 6 -34.26 22.18 -3.75
N TRP A 7 -34.90 21.07 -3.41
CA TRP A 7 -34.56 19.75 -3.95
C TRP A 7 -34.91 19.59 -5.44
N ALA A 8 -35.91 20.33 -5.94
CA ALA A 8 -36.27 20.32 -7.37
C ALA A 8 -35.21 21.04 -8.23
N THR A 9 -34.62 22.13 -7.73
CA THR A 9 -33.57 22.91 -8.41
C THR A 9 -32.30 22.08 -8.67
N TYR A 10 -31.99 21.12 -7.79
CA TYR A 10 -30.80 20.27 -7.88
C TYR A 10 -31.09 18.83 -8.33
N GLY A 11 -32.33 18.53 -8.77
CA GLY A 11 -32.71 17.18 -9.18
C GLY A 11 -32.61 16.12 -8.07
N LEU A 12 -32.67 16.54 -6.80
CA LEU A 12 -32.52 15.67 -5.63
C LEU A 12 -33.86 15.14 -5.15
N SER A 13 -33.88 13.92 -4.64
CA SER A 13 -35.02 13.44 -3.86
C SER A 13 -35.11 14.16 -2.51
N LYS A 14 -36.33 14.29 -1.99
CA LYS A 14 -36.60 14.88 -0.67
C LYS A 14 -35.76 14.23 0.45
N LYS A 15 -35.55 12.90 0.39
CA LYS A 15 -34.72 12.15 1.35
C LYS A 15 -33.25 12.55 1.29
N GLN A 16 -32.67 12.65 0.08
CA GLN A 16 -31.28 13.06 -0.12
C GLN A 16 -31.04 14.48 0.38
N PHE A 17 -31.99 15.38 0.13
CA PHE A 17 -31.91 16.75 0.61
C PHE A 17 -31.89 16.83 2.15
N PHE A 18 -32.79 16.13 2.83
CA PHE A 18 -32.79 16.13 4.31
C PHE A 18 -31.56 15.45 4.90
N TYR A 19 -31.03 14.41 4.24
CA TYR A 19 -29.77 13.80 4.63
C TYR A 19 -28.60 14.79 4.53
N TYR A 20 -28.50 15.50 3.40
CA TYR A 20 -27.52 16.58 3.22
C TYR A 20 -27.67 17.69 4.28
N ALA A 21 -28.90 18.15 4.54
CA ALA A 21 -29.16 19.20 5.53
C ALA A 21 -28.71 18.78 6.94
N ARG A 22 -28.96 17.51 7.31
CA ARG A 22 -28.52 16.94 8.58
C ARG A 22 -27.00 16.85 8.68
N LEU A 23 -26.34 16.37 7.63
CA LEU A 23 -24.87 16.34 7.55
C LEU A 23 -24.27 17.74 7.67
N ARG A 24 -24.80 18.70 6.93
CA ARG A 24 -24.36 20.11 6.97
C ARG A 24 -24.49 20.71 8.36
N GLN A 25 -25.60 20.42 9.06
CA GLN A 25 -25.79 20.88 10.43
C GLN A 25 -24.79 20.24 11.39
N ALA A 26 -24.57 18.94 11.30
CA ALA A 26 -23.60 18.22 12.13
C ALA A 26 -22.17 18.76 11.91
N TRP A 27 -21.75 18.92 10.66
CA TRP A 27 -20.41 19.44 10.34
C TRP A 27 -20.21 20.91 10.75
N ARG A 28 -21.27 21.71 10.78
CA ARG A 28 -21.22 23.07 11.35
C ARG A 28 -21.03 23.05 12.87
N ALA A 29 -21.70 22.14 13.57
CA ALA A 29 -21.55 21.99 15.02
C ALA A 29 -20.11 21.58 15.40
N GLU A 30 -19.45 20.78 14.56
CA GLU A 30 -18.05 20.35 14.71
C GLU A 30 -17.03 21.38 14.18
N GLY A 31 -17.47 22.52 13.65
CA GLY A 31 -16.57 23.55 13.09
C GLY A 31 -15.84 23.14 11.80
N LEU A 32 -16.29 22.09 11.12
CA LEU A 32 -15.62 21.52 9.94
C LEU A 32 -15.99 22.22 8.61
N LEU A 33 -17.02 23.06 8.63
CA LEU A 33 -17.47 23.83 7.46
C LEU A 33 -17.07 25.29 7.59
N GLY A 34 -16.16 25.76 6.74
CA GLY A 34 -15.87 27.18 6.57
C GLY A 34 -17.01 27.94 5.86
N GLU A 35 -17.00 29.27 5.93
CA GLU A 35 -18.01 30.13 5.28
C GLU A 35 -17.80 30.33 3.76
N GLY A 36 -16.78 29.69 3.18
CA GLY A 36 -16.47 29.78 1.75
C GLY A 36 -17.32 28.87 0.87
N ILE A 37 -17.44 29.24 -0.40
CA ILE A 37 -17.89 28.32 -1.46
C ILE A 37 -16.81 27.24 -1.60
N LEU A 38 -17.19 25.97 -1.50
CA LEU A 38 -16.28 24.87 -1.80
C LEU A 38 -15.96 24.93 -3.30
N GLU A 39 -14.73 25.30 -3.63
CA GLU A 39 -14.23 25.14 -4.99
C GLU A 39 -14.08 23.65 -5.27
N TYR A 40 -14.75 23.17 -6.31
CA TYR A 40 -14.56 21.80 -6.76
C TYR A 40 -13.09 21.58 -7.13
N ALA A 41 -12.54 20.43 -6.75
CA ALA A 41 -11.23 20.06 -7.26
C ALA A 41 -11.28 20.04 -8.80
N PRO A 42 -10.17 20.36 -9.51
CA PRO A 42 -10.17 20.42 -10.98
C PRO A 42 -10.64 19.14 -11.69
N LEU A 43 -10.56 18.00 -11.00
CA LEU A 43 -11.09 16.72 -11.48
C LEU A 43 -12.61 16.63 -11.27
N GLU A 44 -13.10 17.07 -10.10
CA GLU A 44 -14.52 17.07 -9.75
C GLU A 44 -15.31 18.03 -10.63
N SER A 45 -14.78 19.23 -10.87
CA SER A 45 -15.42 20.21 -11.75
C SER A 45 -15.62 19.65 -13.15
N ARG A 46 -14.62 18.95 -13.69
CA ARG A 46 -14.67 18.29 -15.01
C ARG A 46 -15.60 17.09 -15.06
N LEU A 47 -15.62 16.26 -14.01
CA LEU A 47 -16.55 15.12 -13.89
C LEU A 47 -18.01 15.55 -13.77
N LEU A 48 -18.26 16.72 -13.19
CA LEU A 48 -19.61 17.28 -13.02
C LEU A 48 -20.08 18.09 -14.24
N THR A 49 -19.18 18.54 -15.11
CA THR A 49 -19.52 19.32 -16.31
C THR A 49 -19.58 18.52 -17.60
N GLU A 50 -18.83 17.41 -17.73
CA GLU A 50 -18.86 16.57 -18.93
C GLU A 50 -19.91 15.44 -18.83
N GLN A 51 -20.71 15.25 -19.89
CA GLN A 51 -21.45 14.00 -20.05
C GLN A 51 -20.43 12.86 -20.19
N LEU A 52 -20.42 11.96 -19.20
CA LEU A 52 -19.47 10.84 -19.10
C LEU A 52 -19.46 10.03 -20.41
N ASN A 53 -18.45 10.27 -21.25
CA ASN A 53 -18.18 9.49 -22.45
C ASN A 53 -17.06 8.48 -22.18
N ILE A 54 -16.81 7.56 -23.12
CA ILE A 54 -15.78 6.53 -23.01
C ILE A 54 -14.37 7.12 -22.77
N LYS A 55 -14.11 8.37 -23.19
CA LYS A 55 -12.83 9.07 -22.99
C LYS A 55 -12.69 9.67 -21.58
N ALA A 56 -13.77 9.79 -20.80
CA ALA A 56 -13.73 10.27 -19.42
C ALA A 56 -12.85 9.38 -18.53
N ILE A 57 -12.90 8.05 -18.72
CA ILE A 57 -12.06 7.11 -17.96
C ILE A 57 -10.57 7.35 -18.27
N SER A 58 -10.20 7.47 -19.56
CA SER A 58 -8.82 7.78 -19.98
C SER A 58 -8.32 9.12 -19.44
N MET A 59 -9.22 10.11 -19.37
CA MET A 59 -8.93 11.43 -18.83
C MET A 59 -8.70 11.40 -17.32
N VAL A 60 -9.60 10.74 -16.57
CA VAL A 60 -9.46 10.54 -15.12
C VAL A 60 -8.14 9.81 -14.83
N TYR A 61 -7.87 8.73 -15.55
CA TYR A 61 -6.62 7.98 -15.42
C TYR A 61 -5.38 8.86 -15.65
N ARG A 62 -5.34 9.63 -16.75
CA ARG A 62 -4.24 10.58 -17.01
C ARG A 62 -4.09 11.63 -15.92
N THR A 63 -5.20 12.16 -15.42
CA THR A 63 -5.19 13.19 -14.37
C THR A 63 -4.65 12.63 -13.06
N ILE A 64 -5.05 11.42 -12.69
CA ILE A 64 -4.53 10.70 -11.53
C ILE A 64 -3.04 10.42 -11.74
N ASN A 65 -2.65 9.88 -12.89
CA ASN A 65 -1.26 9.50 -13.18
C ASN A 65 -0.31 10.71 -13.20
N ASN A 66 -0.76 11.85 -13.73
CA ASN A 66 0.04 13.08 -13.77
C ASN A 66 0.17 13.76 -12.39
N LYS A 67 -0.81 13.57 -11.50
CA LYS A 67 -0.82 14.17 -10.15
C LYS A 67 -0.24 13.25 -9.08
N MET A 68 -0.14 11.95 -9.34
CA MET A 68 0.58 11.02 -8.49
C MET A 68 2.06 11.14 -8.85
N PRO A 69 2.89 11.89 -8.09
CA PRO A 69 4.35 11.82 -8.28
C PRO A 69 4.77 10.36 -8.15
N ASP A 70 5.80 9.98 -8.91
CA ASP A 70 6.22 8.60 -9.12
C ASP A 70 6.23 7.82 -7.79
N THR A 71 5.11 7.12 -7.53
CA THR A 71 4.88 6.44 -6.26
C THR A 71 5.92 5.36 -6.05
N LEU A 72 6.47 4.85 -7.16
CA LEU A 72 7.56 3.90 -7.20
C LEU A 72 8.87 4.54 -6.73
N CYS A 73 9.19 5.78 -7.13
CA CYS A 73 10.35 6.50 -6.58
C CYS A 73 10.25 6.69 -5.07
N ARG A 74 9.09 7.12 -4.55
CA ARG A 74 8.88 7.25 -3.11
C ARG A 74 8.97 5.91 -2.37
N LEU A 75 8.47 4.85 -3.00
CA LEU A 75 8.55 3.50 -2.45
C LEU A 75 10.00 3.01 -2.41
N ARG A 76 10.75 3.24 -3.48
CA ARG A 76 12.18 2.93 -3.58
C ARG A 76 12.97 3.65 -2.49
N SER A 77 12.82 4.96 -2.34
CA SER A 77 13.53 5.71 -1.30
C SER A 77 13.24 5.19 0.12
N ARG A 78 12.04 4.67 0.37
CA ARG A 78 11.72 4.03 1.66
C ARG A 78 12.43 2.70 1.85
N TRP A 79 12.61 1.92 0.79
CA TRP A 79 13.40 0.69 0.83
C TRP A 79 14.90 0.97 0.97
N GLU A 80 15.41 1.98 0.28
CA GLU A 80 16.82 2.40 0.38
C GLU A 80 17.17 2.88 1.79
N ALA A 81 16.27 3.62 2.44
CA ALA A 81 16.44 4.05 3.83
C ALA A 81 16.51 2.88 4.83
N ASP A 82 15.86 1.75 4.50
CA ASP A 82 15.74 0.60 5.40
C ASP A 82 16.80 -0.49 5.14
N LEU A 83 17.16 -0.73 3.87
CA LEU A 83 18.00 -1.85 3.44
C LEU A 83 19.32 -1.45 2.78
N ALA A 84 19.56 -0.15 2.52
CA ALA A 84 20.62 0.44 1.70
C ALA A 84 20.26 0.66 0.22
N GLU A 85 21.06 1.51 -0.43
CA GLU A 85 20.90 1.95 -1.83
C GLU A 85 20.77 0.77 -2.82
N MET A 86 19.94 0.95 -3.84
CA MET A 86 19.66 -0.03 -4.89
C MET A 86 19.91 0.61 -6.24
N LYS A 87 20.42 -0.16 -7.21
CA LYS A 87 20.53 0.32 -8.59
C LYS A 87 19.15 0.32 -9.26
N ASP A 88 19.03 1.05 -10.36
CA ASP A 88 17.79 1.11 -11.15
C ASP A 88 17.40 -0.29 -11.66
N GLU A 89 18.39 -1.05 -12.13
CA GLU A 89 18.24 -2.44 -12.61
C GLU A 89 17.71 -3.37 -11.51
N ASP A 90 18.29 -3.29 -10.30
CA ASP A 90 17.86 -4.08 -9.14
C ASP A 90 16.41 -3.75 -8.74
N TRP A 91 16.04 -2.47 -8.83
CA TRP A 91 14.70 -2.01 -8.51
C TRP A 91 13.67 -2.50 -9.53
N GLU A 92 13.98 -2.44 -10.82
CA GLU A 92 13.11 -2.99 -11.86
C GLU A 92 12.95 -4.51 -11.71
N ALA A 93 14.03 -5.23 -11.41
CA ALA A 93 13.98 -6.65 -11.12
C ALA A 93 13.09 -6.95 -9.91
N ALA A 94 13.19 -6.17 -8.83
CA ALA A 94 12.32 -6.31 -7.66
C ALA A 94 10.84 -6.04 -7.97
N LEU A 95 10.53 -5.15 -8.90
CA LEU A 95 9.15 -4.90 -9.37
C LEU A 95 8.57 -6.08 -10.15
N MET A 96 9.39 -6.76 -10.95
CA MET A 96 8.99 -7.92 -11.74
C MET A 96 8.98 -9.22 -10.91
N PHE A 97 9.78 -9.26 -9.84
CA PHE A 97 9.97 -10.42 -8.98
C PHE A 97 8.69 -11.13 -8.53
N PRO A 98 7.62 -10.44 -8.05
CA PRO A 98 6.40 -11.11 -7.65
C PRO A 98 5.74 -11.94 -8.76
N GLN A 99 5.88 -11.51 -10.03
CA GLN A 99 5.28 -12.17 -11.18
C GLN A 99 6.12 -13.36 -11.67
N GLU A 100 7.45 -13.24 -11.59
CA GLU A 100 8.38 -14.26 -12.11
C GLU A 100 8.54 -15.47 -11.19
N VAL A 101 8.39 -15.25 -9.88
CA VAL A 101 8.79 -16.22 -8.87
C VAL A 101 7.64 -17.08 -8.34
N ALA A 102 6.42 -16.55 -8.32
CA ALA A 102 5.28 -17.26 -7.74
C ALA A 102 4.31 -17.76 -8.81
N ILE A 103 4.16 -19.09 -8.93
CA ILE A 103 3.13 -19.71 -9.78
C ILE A 103 1.72 -19.46 -9.22
N ARG A 104 1.59 -19.38 -7.89
CA ARG A 104 0.29 -19.20 -7.22
C ARG A 104 0.00 -17.72 -7.03
N SER A 105 -1.17 -17.28 -7.50
CA SER A 105 -1.67 -15.89 -7.35
C SER A 105 -1.64 -15.39 -5.90
N ARG A 106 -1.92 -16.25 -4.92
CA ARG A 106 -1.83 -15.89 -3.49
C ARG A 106 -0.43 -15.43 -3.09
N LEU A 107 0.60 -16.13 -3.55
CA LEU A 107 2.00 -15.80 -3.25
C LEU A 107 2.42 -14.52 -3.98
N GLN A 108 2.01 -14.36 -5.24
CA GLN A 108 2.23 -13.12 -6.00
C GLN A 108 1.65 -11.91 -5.25
N ILE A 109 0.41 -12.02 -4.75
CA ILE A 109 -0.25 -10.96 -3.97
C ILE A 109 0.50 -10.67 -2.66
N ILE A 110 0.98 -11.71 -1.97
CA ILE A 110 1.75 -11.52 -0.73
C ILE A 110 3.03 -10.74 -1.02
N GLN A 111 3.79 -11.14 -2.04
CA GLN A 111 5.02 -10.45 -2.44
C GLN A 111 4.76 -9.02 -2.89
N PHE A 112 3.75 -8.82 -3.74
CA PHE A 112 3.31 -7.50 -4.15
C PHE A 112 2.99 -6.61 -2.93
N LYS A 113 2.27 -7.13 -1.94
CA LYS A 113 1.92 -6.36 -0.73
C LYS A 113 3.15 -6.04 0.14
N ILE A 114 4.14 -6.93 0.19
CA ILE A 114 5.42 -6.67 0.89
C ILE A 114 6.18 -5.57 0.16
N LEU A 115 6.44 -5.76 -1.14
CA LEU A 115 7.15 -4.82 -1.99
C LEU A 115 6.54 -3.41 -1.93
N HIS A 116 5.22 -3.31 -2.08
CA HIS A 116 4.49 -2.03 -2.02
C HIS A 116 4.22 -1.54 -0.59
N ARG A 117 4.70 -2.23 0.45
CA ARG A 117 4.54 -1.88 1.87
C ARG A 117 3.10 -1.58 2.27
N VAL A 118 2.17 -2.40 1.75
CA VAL A 118 0.71 -2.24 1.91
C VAL A 118 0.25 -2.62 3.31
N TYR A 119 0.95 -3.54 3.97
CA TYR A 119 0.60 -3.96 5.31
C TYR A 119 0.72 -2.80 6.31
N TYR A 120 -0.29 -2.68 7.17
CA TYR A 120 -0.23 -1.76 8.30
C TYR A 120 0.65 -2.34 9.38
N ASP A 121 1.72 -1.61 9.69
CA ASP A 121 2.55 -1.88 10.84
C ASP A 121 1.93 -1.27 12.11
N ARG A 122 2.39 -1.72 13.28
CA ARG A 122 1.79 -1.34 14.56
C ARG A 122 2.02 0.14 14.86
N GLN A 123 3.16 0.68 14.44
CA GLN A 123 3.43 2.11 14.56
C GLN A 123 2.39 2.93 13.77
N ARG A 124 2.05 2.55 12.54
CA ARG A 124 0.98 3.20 11.75
C ARG A 124 -0.38 3.08 12.42
N LEU A 125 -0.74 1.89 12.91
CA LEU A 125 -2.02 1.68 13.59
C LEU A 125 -2.16 2.53 14.87
N HIS A 126 -1.07 2.68 15.62
CA HIS A 126 -1.00 3.56 16.78
C HIS A 126 -1.22 5.02 16.39
N THR A 127 -0.53 5.51 15.35
CA THR A 127 -0.71 6.88 14.85
C THR A 127 -2.15 7.14 14.37
N MET A 128 -2.85 6.11 13.89
CA MET A 128 -4.26 6.19 13.52
C MET A 128 -5.24 6.08 14.72
N GLY A 129 -4.72 5.95 15.95
CA GLY A 129 -5.54 5.75 17.16
C GLY A 129 -6.27 4.41 17.21
N ARG A 130 -5.86 3.42 16.39
CA ARG A 130 -6.46 2.08 16.35
C ARG A 130 -5.86 1.13 17.38
N GLU A 131 -4.66 1.46 17.85
CA GLU A 131 -3.86 0.64 18.75
C GLU A 131 -3.35 1.49 19.91
N GLN A 132 -3.24 0.89 21.11
CA GLN A 132 -2.91 1.65 22.34
C GLN A 132 -1.42 1.99 22.49
N HIS A 133 -0.53 1.19 21.92
CA HIS A 133 0.92 1.43 21.95
C HIS A 133 1.50 1.31 20.52
N PRO A 134 2.80 1.56 20.29
CA PRO A 134 3.41 1.35 18.99
C PRO A 134 4.23 0.05 18.87
N ASN A 135 4.36 -0.73 19.94
CA ASN A 135 5.28 -1.88 20.01
C ASN A 135 4.86 -3.08 19.15
N CYS A 136 5.81 -3.83 18.62
CA CYS A 136 5.58 -5.05 17.85
C CYS A 136 4.72 -6.06 18.64
N ILE A 137 3.72 -6.66 17.99
CA ILE A 137 2.85 -7.67 18.62
C ILE A 137 3.61 -8.94 19.01
N ARG A 138 4.71 -9.25 18.33
CA ARG A 138 5.48 -10.49 18.52
C ARG A 138 6.50 -10.37 19.64
N CYS A 139 7.42 -9.41 19.54
CA CYS A 139 8.50 -9.26 20.53
C CYS A 139 8.15 -8.30 21.67
N GLN A 140 7.15 -7.42 21.52
CA GLN A 140 6.71 -6.40 22.47
C GLN A 140 7.76 -5.38 22.96
N GLY A 141 9.06 -5.59 22.68
CA GLY A 141 10.17 -4.78 23.16
C GLY A 141 10.64 -3.66 22.22
N HIS A 142 10.22 -3.67 20.96
CA HIS A 142 10.59 -2.64 19.97
C HIS A 142 9.37 -2.06 19.27
N ILE A 143 9.51 -0.86 18.70
CA ILE A 143 8.48 -0.24 17.86
C ILE A 143 8.21 -1.16 16.67
N GLY A 144 6.93 -1.48 16.45
CA GLY A 144 6.48 -2.33 15.36
C GLY A 144 6.47 -1.55 14.05
N THR A 145 7.64 -1.17 13.55
CA THR A 145 7.80 -0.61 12.20
C THR A 145 7.54 -1.68 11.15
N PHE A 146 7.34 -1.27 9.89
CA PHE A 146 7.15 -2.21 8.79
C PHE A 146 8.31 -3.21 8.69
N LEU A 147 9.55 -2.73 8.57
CA LEU A 147 10.74 -3.57 8.46
C LEU A 147 10.95 -4.46 9.68
N HIS A 148 10.73 -3.95 10.90
CA HIS A 148 10.83 -4.77 12.10
C HIS A 148 9.81 -5.91 12.07
N THR A 149 8.58 -5.63 11.64
CA THR A 149 7.51 -6.63 11.63
C THR A 149 7.73 -7.74 10.60
N ILE A 150 8.41 -7.47 9.48
CA ILE A 150 8.66 -8.47 8.43
C ILE A 150 10.05 -9.10 8.49
N TRP A 151 11.02 -8.42 9.10
CA TRP A 151 12.41 -8.84 9.12
C TRP A 151 13.02 -8.66 10.50
N GLY A 152 13.17 -7.43 10.99
CA GLY A 152 14.00 -7.12 12.16
C GLY A 152 13.53 -7.67 13.52
N CYS A 153 12.35 -8.29 13.61
CA CYS A 153 11.85 -8.87 14.85
C CYS A 153 12.58 -10.18 15.16
N PRO A 154 13.12 -10.38 16.37
CA PRO A 154 13.83 -11.61 16.74
C PRO A 154 13.00 -12.89 16.50
N VAL A 155 11.70 -12.84 16.82
CA VAL A 155 10.76 -13.94 16.59
C VAL A 155 10.62 -14.28 15.10
N ILE A 156 10.70 -13.27 14.22
CA ILE A 156 10.62 -13.46 12.77
C ILE A 156 11.98 -13.87 12.19
N GLN A 157 13.08 -13.39 12.77
CA GLN A 157 14.43 -13.83 12.39
C GLN A 157 14.62 -15.33 12.61
N GLU A 158 14.14 -15.89 13.73
CA GLU A 158 14.15 -17.34 13.95
C GLU A 158 13.39 -18.13 12.87
N TYR A 159 12.27 -17.57 12.39
CA TYR A 159 11.50 -18.17 11.31
C TYR A 159 12.27 -18.12 9.98
N TRP A 160 12.88 -16.98 9.64
CA TRP A 160 13.71 -16.86 8.44
C TRP A 160 14.93 -17.77 8.47
N LEU A 161 15.59 -17.93 9.63
CA LEU A 161 16.71 -18.87 9.79
C LEU A 161 16.29 -20.31 9.52
N LYS A 162 15.11 -20.73 10.00
CA LYS A 162 14.58 -22.07 9.70
C LYS A 162 14.32 -22.23 8.20
N ILE A 163 13.70 -21.23 7.56
CA ILE A 163 13.47 -21.26 6.12
C ILE A 163 14.78 -21.40 5.35
N VAL A 164 15.77 -20.56 5.65
CA VAL A 164 17.06 -20.59 4.97
C VAL A 164 17.77 -21.92 5.21
N GLY A 165 17.71 -22.49 6.41
CA GLY A 165 18.28 -23.80 6.71
C GLY A 165 17.65 -24.93 5.90
N GLU A 166 16.31 -24.95 5.78
CA GLU A 166 15.61 -25.92 4.93
C GLU A 166 15.97 -25.74 3.45
N LEU A 167 16.06 -24.49 2.98
CA LEU A 167 16.44 -24.19 1.59
C LEU A 167 17.87 -24.60 1.28
N GLN A 168 18.83 -24.38 2.19
CA GLN A 168 20.21 -24.86 2.08
C GLN A 168 20.31 -26.39 2.13
N GLY A 169 19.35 -27.07 2.76
CA GLY A 169 19.27 -28.53 2.72
C GLY A 169 18.89 -29.06 1.34
N VAL A 170 18.12 -28.29 0.57
CA VAL A 170 17.64 -28.66 -0.77
C VAL A 170 18.59 -28.16 -1.86
N VAL A 171 19.08 -26.95 -1.70
CA VAL A 171 20.05 -26.28 -2.58
C VAL A 171 21.40 -26.49 -1.94
N SER A 172 22.28 -27.30 -2.53
CA SER A 172 23.63 -27.58 -2.03
C SER A 172 24.59 -26.37 -2.05
N GLU A 173 24.08 -25.16 -1.84
CA GLU A 173 24.80 -23.88 -1.82
C GLU A 173 24.43 -23.04 -0.59
N CYS A 174 25.37 -22.19 -0.18
CA CYS A 174 25.20 -21.31 0.98
C CYS A 174 24.30 -20.11 0.64
N ILE A 175 23.02 -20.19 1.02
CA ILE A 175 22.11 -19.03 0.96
C ILE A 175 22.44 -18.06 2.10
N THR A 176 22.78 -16.82 1.78
CA THR A 176 23.01 -15.77 2.78
C THR A 176 21.69 -15.22 3.30
N LEU A 177 21.62 -14.93 4.60
CA LEU A 177 20.43 -14.35 5.23
C LEU A 177 20.36 -12.84 4.99
N ASP A 178 20.19 -12.44 3.74
CA ASP A 178 20.11 -11.04 3.35
C ASP A 178 18.65 -10.59 3.15
N PRO A 179 18.21 -9.49 3.81
CA PRO A 179 16.87 -8.96 3.61
C PRO A 179 16.59 -8.50 2.18
N LYS A 180 17.55 -7.98 1.42
CA LYS A 180 17.28 -7.55 0.03
C LYS A 180 16.92 -8.76 -0.83
N PHE A 181 17.69 -9.83 -0.72
CA PHE A 181 17.39 -11.08 -1.40
C PHE A 181 16.08 -11.72 -0.95
N ILE A 182 15.86 -11.84 0.35
CA ILE A 182 14.69 -12.56 0.87
C ILE A 182 13.38 -11.78 0.72
N LEU A 183 13.41 -10.44 0.84
CA LEU A 183 12.19 -9.62 0.78
C LEU A 183 11.90 -9.08 -0.62
N LEU A 184 12.93 -8.73 -1.37
CA LEU A 184 12.81 -8.07 -2.68
C LEU A 184 13.23 -8.97 -3.84
N GLY A 185 13.88 -10.10 -3.57
CA GLY A 185 14.34 -11.01 -4.60
C GLY A 185 15.60 -10.54 -5.35
N ILE A 186 16.27 -9.51 -4.84
CA ILE A 186 17.47 -8.94 -5.47
C ILE A 186 18.67 -9.81 -5.07
N PRO A 187 19.31 -10.53 -6.01
CA PRO A 187 20.44 -11.38 -5.71
C PRO A 187 21.67 -10.56 -5.31
N ASN A 188 22.42 -11.03 -4.32
CA ASN A 188 23.76 -10.50 -4.05
C ASN A 188 24.77 -11.33 -4.83
N ASP A 189 25.07 -10.96 -6.08
CA ASP A 189 26.09 -11.61 -6.92
C ASP A 189 25.95 -13.15 -7.12
N VAL A 190 24.86 -13.78 -6.64
CA VAL A 190 24.56 -15.22 -6.77
C VAL A 190 23.59 -15.45 -7.94
N ASP A 191 23.86 -16.49 -8.73
CA ASP A 191 23.10 -16.82 -9.93
C ASP A 191 21.59 -16.99 -9.68
N VAL A 192 20.82 -16.29 -10.53
CA VAL A 192 19.38 -15.97 -10.47
C VAL A 192 18.45 -17.19 -10.52
N THR A 193 18.99 -18.42 -10.69
CA THR A 193 18.19 -19.65 -10.79
C THR A 193 17.56 -20.08 -9.46
N GLN A 194 18.04 -19.57 -8.32
CA GLN A 194 17.64 -20.02 -6.98
C GLN A 194 16.51 -19.21 -6.32
N ALA A 195 16.21 -18.01 -6.81
CA ALA A 195 15.20 -17.13 -6.23
C ALA A 195 13.77 -17.71 -6.32
N LYS A 196 13.56 -18.69 -7.21
CA LYS A 196 12.29 -19.44 -7.35
C LYS A 196 11.96 -20.34 -6.16
N LEU A 197 12.96 -20.72 -5.34
CA LEU A 197 12.79 -21.70 -4.27
C LEU A 197 12.32 -21.07 -2.94
N ILE A 198 12.49 -19.76 -2.75
CA ILE A 198 12.30 -19.08 -1.45
C ILE A 198 10.83 -19.04 -0.98
N PHE A 199 9.85 -19.23 -1.87
CA PHE A 199 8.44 -18.95 -1.57
C PHE A 199 7.47 -20.12 -1.56
N PHE A 200 7.95 -21.37 -1.52
CA PHE A 200 7.07 -22.52 -1.26
C PHE A 200 6.32 -22.42 0.10
N ILE A 201 6.69 -21.50 0.98
CA ILE A 201 6.35 -21.55 2.41
C ILE A 201 5.13 -20.68 2.80
N PHE A 202 4.69 -19.70 1.99
CA PHE A 202 3.46 -18.95 2.31
C PHE A 202 2.17 -19.55 1.71
N GLY A 203 2.27 -20.70 1.04
CA GLY A 203 1.16 -21.38 0.37
C GLY A 203 0.92 -22.83 0.81
N GLY A 204 1.67 -23.33 1.80
CA GLY A 204 1.48 -24.65 2.40
C GLY A 204 0.81 -24.52 3.76
N GLY A 205 -0.51 -24.41 3.76
CA GLY A 205 -1.38 -24.35 4.94
C GLY A 205 -2.83 -24.28 4.50
#